data_AF-A0A5B7GL95-F1
#
_entry.id   AF-A0A5B7GL95-F1
#
_cell.length_a   1.000
_cell.length_b   1.000
_cell.length_c   1.000
_cell.angle_alpha   90.00
_cell.angle_beta   90.00
_cell.angle_gamma   90.00
#
_symmetry.space_group_name_H-M   'P 1'
#
loop_
_entity.id
_entity.type
_entity.pdbx_description
1 polymer ?
#
loop_
_entity_poly.entity_id
_entity_poly.type
_entity_poly.pdbx_seq_one_letter_code
_entity_poly.pdbx_strand_id
1 'polypeptide(L)'
;MFETVKAHPTFNYSKGCVYSQDLYEFSEEEILAMCPSSVQKVTKMRNSNMVLLTFFGSTLPDRVHIDPINLRVRRFVSRPLQCFSCYGYGHGKSSCKEAARCGNCSALDSHSEEHCIAAAYCFHCRDAHQVCSRQCPRYHLEQDILQLANTHFISLGSARRELLKDGTGATSYASLAARSSAESVGPKTTTPATCSFGQ
;
A
#
# COMPACT_ATOMS: atom_id res chain seq x y z
N MET A 1 27.27 4.06 -30.20
CA MET A 1 26.96 2.96 -29.25
C MET A 1 25.50 3.11 -28.90
N PHE A 2 24.65 2.15 -29.27
CA PHE A 2 23.25 2.17 -28.87
C PHE A 2 23.18 1.64 -27.43
N GLU A 3 22.79 2.48 -26.47
CA GLU A 3 22.48 2.01 -25.13
C GLU A 3 21.31 1.04 -25.20
N THR A 4 21.55 -0.19 -24.74
CA THR A 4 20.49 -1.19 -24.59
C THR A 4 19.60 -0.74 -23.43
N VAL A 5 18.44 -0.16 -23.76
CA VAL A 5 17.41 0.20 -22.78
C VAL A 5 16.94 -1.06 -22.06
N LYS A 6 17.37 -1.24 -20.81
CA LYS A 6 16.92 -2.36 -19.98
C LYS A 6 15.48 -2.14 -19.55
N ALA A 7 14.67 -3.19 -19.61
CA ALA A 7 13.29 -3.11 -19.19
C ALA A 7 13.19 -2.73 -17.71
N HIS A 8 12.34 -1.76 -17.37
CA HIS A 8 12.11 -1.42 -15.97
C HIS A 8 11.37 -2.57 -15.28
N PRO A 9 11.86 -3.10 -14.14
CA PRO A 9 11.31 -4.31 -13.52
C PRO A 9 9.81 -4.26 -13.19
N THR A 10 9.27 -3.07 -12.97
CA THR A 10 7.87 -2.87 -12.52
C THR A 10 6.94 -2.32 -13.59
N PHE A 11 7.42 -1.52 -14.54
CA PHE A 11 6.56 -0.76 -15.46
C PHE A 11 6.44 -1.39 -16.84
N ASN A 12 7.33 -2.32 -17.18
CA ASN A 12 7.33 -2.99 -18.48
C ASN A 12 6.57 -4.31 -18.46
N TYR A 13 5.93 -4.64 -17.35
CA TYR A 13 5.11 -5.83 -17.20
C TYR A 13 3.76 -5.45 -16.61
N SER A 14 2.72 -6.05 -17.14
CA SER A 14 1.38 -5.96 -16.59
C SER A 14 0.94 -7.33 -16.08
N LYS A 15 0.14 -7.34 -15.02
CA LYS A 15 -0.31 -8.57 -14.37
C LYS A 15 -1.83 -8.67 -14.48
N GLY A 16 -2.28 -9.78 -15.05
CA GLY A 16 -3.69 -10.12 -15.16
C GLY A 16 -3.98 -11.42 -14.45
N CYS A 17 -5.14 -11.56 -13.82
CA CYS A 17 -5.64 -12.82 -13.30
C CYS A 17 -6.77 -13.36 -14.16
N VAL A 18 -6.79 -14.67 -14.32
CA VAL A 18 -7.90 -15.43 -14.90
C VAL A 18 -8.39 -16.44 -13.86
N TYR A 19 -9.66 -16.82 -13.98
CA TYR A 19 -10.29 -17.80 -13.11
C TYR A 19 -10.81 -18.96 -13.95
N SER A 20 -10.29 -20.17 -13.72
CA SER A 20 -10.78 -21.39 -14.36
C SER A 20 -10.44 -22.61 -13.51
N GLN A 21 -11.40 -23.52 -13.37
CA GLN A 21 -11.18 -24.84 -12.76
C GLN A 21 -10.43 -25.78 -13.69
N ASP A 22 -10.60 -25.61 -15.00
CA ASP A 22 -9.96 -26.45 -16.02
C ASP A 22 -8.43 -26.36 -15.96
N LEU A 23 -7.90 -25.22 -15.49
CA LEU A 23 -6.46 -25.01 -15.31
C LEU A 23 -5.89 -25.63 -14.03
N TYR A 24 -6.73 -26.26 -13.19
CA TYR A 24 -6.31 -26.77 -11.89
C TYR A 24 -5.39 -27.98 -12.01
N GLU A 25 -5.61 -28.85 -13.00
CA GLU A 25 -4.85 -30.09 -13.19
C GLU A 25 -3.51 -29.87 -13.89
N PHE A 26 -3.35 -28.76 -14.60
CA PHE A 26 -2.13 -28.42 -15.33
C PHE A 26 -1.09 -27.74 -14.42
N SER A 27 0.19 -28.04 -14.64
CA SER A 27 1.33 -27.34 -14.05
C SER A 27 1.46 -25.89 -14.58
N GLU A 28 2.24 -25.05 -13.91
CA GLU A 28 2.47 -23.68 -14.38
C GLU A 28 3.17 -23.66 -15.74
N GLU A 29 4.05 -24.64 -15.98
CA GLU A 29 4.79 -24.85 -17.22
C GLU A 29 3.88 -25.28 -18.36
N GLU A 30 2.97 -26.22 -18.12
CA GLU A 30 1.98 -26.66 -19.13
C GLU A 30 1.03 -25.53 -19.50
N ILE A 31 0.53 -24.77 -18.52
CA ILE A 31 -0.33 -23.61 -18.79
C ILE A 31 0.43 -22.56 -19.60
N LEU A 32 1.70 -22.31 -19.28
CA LEU A 32 2.52 -21.36 -20.02
C LEU A 32 2.75 -21.81 -21.47
N ALA A 33 2.92 -23.12 -21.71
CA ALA A 33 3.07 -23.67 -23.06
C ALA A 33 1.79 -23.53 -23.91
N MET A 34 0.62 -23.53 -23.27
CA MET A 34 -0.68 -23.28 -23.94
C MET A 34 -1.02 -21.78 -24.07
N CYS A 35 -0.25 -20.89 -23.44
CA CYS A 35 -0.47 -19.44 -23.52
C CYS A 35 0.14 -18.84 -24.80
N PRO A 36 -0.37 -17.68 -25.26
CA PRO A 36 0.28 -16.92 -26.32
C PRO A 36 1.62 -16.37 -25.84
N SER A 37 2.55 -16.13 -26.78
CA SER A 37 3.90 -15.58 -26.51
C SER A 37 3.92 -14.25 -25.74
N SER A 38 2.81 -13.53 -25.70
CA SER A 38 2.63 -12.32 -24.87
C SER A 38 2.71 -12.59 -23.36
N VAL A 39 2.37 -13.82 -22.92
CA VAL A 39 2.47 -14.25 -21.52
C VAL A 39 3.90 -14.70 -21.25
N GLN A 40 4.56 -14.04 -20.31
CA GLN A 40 5.96 -14.31 -19.93
C GLN A 40 6.09 -15.20 -18.71
N LYS A 41 5.06 -15.22 -17.86
CA LYS A 41 5.05 -16.02 -16.64
C LYS A 41 3.64 -16.36 -16.22
N VAL A 42 3.46 -17.60 -15.78
CA VAL A 42 2.26 -18.10 -15.10
C VAL A 42 2.57 -18.30 -13.63
N THR A 43 1.61 -18.05 -12.75
CA THR A 43 1.71 -18.41 -11.33
C THR A 43 0.33 -18.82 -10.81
N LYS A 44 0.20 -20.04 -10.32
CA LYS A 44 -1.03 -20.56 -9.72
C LYS A 44 -1.12 -20.09 -8.28
N MET A 45 -2.31 -19.63 -7.90
CA MET A 45 -2.56 -19.15 -6.55
C MET A 45 -3.00 -20.33 -5.69
N ARG A 46 -2.30 -20.58 -4.59
CA ARG A 46 -2.63 -21.68 -3.67
C ARG A 46 -4.09 -21.58 -3.22
N ASN A 47 -4.78 -22.72 -3.21
CA ASN A 47 -6.17 -22.86 -2.75
C ASN A 47 -7.16 -21.92 -3.46
N SER A 48 -6.91 -21.57 -4.73
CA SER A 48 -7.79 -20.73 -5.53
C SER A 48 -7.77 -21.17 -6.99
N ASN A 49 -8.89 -21.04 -7.68
CA ASN A 49 -8.98 -21.23 -9.14
C ASN A 49 -8.36 -20.06 -9.93
N MET A 50 -7.51 -19.26 -9.28
CA MET A 50 -6.94 -18.03 -9.83
C MET A 50 -5.56 -18.33 -10.37
N VAL A 51 -5.35 -18.01 -11.65
CA VAL A 51 -4.04 -18.06 -12.30
C VAL A 51 -3.61 -16.63 -12.60
N LEU A 52 -2.42 -16.28 -12.13
CA LEU A 52 -1.79 -14.99 -12.39
C LEU A 52 -0.93 -15.11 -13.65
N LEU A 53 -1.22 -14.27 -14.62
CA LEU A 53 -0.49 -14.13 -15.88
C LEU A 53 0.30 -12.83 -15.85
N THR A 54 1.58 -12.91 -16.18
CA THR A 54 2.44 -11.74 -16.35
C THR A 54 2.67 -11.53 -17.85
N PHE A 55 2.25 -10.38 -18.36
CA PHE A 55 2.39 -9.99 -19.76
C PHE A 55 3.57 -9.04 -19.91
N PHE A 56 4.25 -9.10 -21.05
CA PHE A 56 5.18 -8.05 -21.44
C PHE A 56 4.39 -6.85 -21.99
N GLY A 57 4.67 -5.66 -21.46
CA GLY A 57 3.99 -4.42 -21.82
C GLY A 57 3.01 -3.91 -20.75
N SER A 58 2.62 -2.65 -20.88
CA SER A 58 1.73 -1.95 -19.93
C SER A 58 0.25 -2.27 -20.14
N THR A 59 -0.15 -2.66 -21.36
CA THR A 59 -1.55 -2.95 -21.69
C THR A 59 -1.91 -4.40 -21.38
N LEU A 60 -3.00 -4.61 -20.65
CA LEU A 60 -3.58 -5.93 -20.47
C LEU A 60 -4.61 -6.21 -21.58
N PRO A 61 -4.58 -7.40 -22.21
CA PRO A 61 -5.65 -7.79 -23.10
C PRO A 61 -6.93 -8.05 -22.30
N ASP A 62 -8.11 -7.84 -22.89
CA ASP A 62 -9.39 -8.15 -22.23
C ASP A 62 -9.61 -9.65 -22.04
N ARG A 63 -9.01 -10.45 -22.94
CA ARG A 63 -9.11 -11.91 -22.95
C ARG A 63 -7.79 -12.55 -23.35
N VAL A 64 -7.59 -13.78 -22.91
CA VAL A 64 -6.43 -14.62 -23.27
C VAL A 64 -6.94 -15.99 -23.70
N HIS A 65 -6.38 -16.49 -24.81
CA HIS A 65 -6.61 -17.86 -25.24
C HIS A 65 -5.57 -18.76 -24.58
N ILE A 66 -6.02 -19.77 -23.86
CA ILE A 66 -5.19 -20.82 -23.29
C ILE A 66 -5.80 -22.11 -23.81
N ASP A 67 -5.27 -22.61 -24.93
CA ASP A 67 -5.92 -23.65 -25.75
C ASP A 67 -6.45 -24.81 -24.88
N PRO A 68 -7.74 -25.19 -24.96
CA PRO A 68 -8.78 -24.73 -25.90
C PRO A 68 -9.69 -23.59 -25.36
N ILE A 69 -9.36 -22.96 -24.24
CA ILE A 69 -10.25 -22.08 -23.47
C ILE A 69 -9.96 -20.60 -23.75
N ASN A 70 -10.99 -19.76 -23.73
CA ASN A 70 -10.83 -18.31 -23.87
C ASN A 70 -11.32 -17.59 -22.60
N LEU A 71 -10.39 -17.07 -21.79
CA LEU A 71 -10.66 -16.53 -20.47
C LEU A 71 -10.61 -15.01 -20.45
N ARG A 72 -11.53 -14.38 -19.69
CA ARG A 72 -11.47 -12.94 -19.41
C ARG A 72 -10.33 -12.64 -18.45
N VAL A 73 -9.45 -11.72 -18.83
CA VAL A 73 -8.35 -11.26 -18.00
C VAL A 73 -8.85 -10.09 -17.16
N ARG A 74 -8.60 -10.15 -15.85
CA ARG A 74 -8.83 -9.03 -14.93
C ARG A 74 -7.48 -8.48 -14.48
N ARG A 75 -7.34 -7.16 -14.37
CA ARG A 75 -6.12 -6.56 -13.83
C ARG A 75 -5.90 -7.08 -12.40
N PHE A 76 -4.70 -7.61 -12.14
CA PHE A 76 -4.34 -8.10 -10.82
C PHE A 76 -3.82 -6.95 -9.97
N VAL A 77 -4.38 -6.79 -8.78
CA VAL A 77 -3.89 -5.87 -7.76
C VAL A 77 -3.54 -6.69 -6.52
N SER A 78 -2.27 -6.58 -6.11
CA SER A 78 -1.77 -7.29 -4.93
C SER A 78 -2.44 -6.78 -3.66
N ARG A 79 -2.46 -7.60 -2.61
CA ARG A 79 -2.84 -7.13 -1.28
C ARG A 79 -1.82 -6.11 -0.75
N PRO A 80 -2.25 -5.12 0.05
CA PRO A 80 -1.34 -4.23 0.77
C PRO A 80 -0.27 -5.02 1.54
N LEU A 81 1.00 -4.67 1.32
CA LEU A 81 2.11 -5.26 2.07
C LEU A 81 2.04 -4.71 3.51
N GLN A 82 1.73 -5.57 4.46
CA GLN A 82 1.71 -5.25 5.89
C GLN A 82 2.85 -5.96 6.61
N CYS A 83 3.58 -5.23 7.44
CA CYS A 83 4.67 -5.75 8.24
C CYS A 83 4.13 -6.66 9.37
N PHE A 84 4.59 -7.91 9.46
CA PHE A 84 4.22 -8.85 10.53
C PHE A 84 4.95 -8.62 11.87
N SER A 85 5.39 -7.39 12.12
CA SER A 85 6.03 -7.01 13.39
C SER A 85 5.45 -5.71 13.91
N CYS A 86 5.51 -4.63 13.14
CA CYS A 86 4.93 -3.34 13.55
C CYS A 86 3.52 -3.10 12.98
N TYR A 87 3.02 -3.97 12.09
CA TYR A 87 1.72 -3.83 11.41
C TYR A 87 1.55 -2.58 10.56
N GLY A 88 2.63 -1.84 10.29
CA GLY A 88 2.68 -0.77 9.30
C GLY A 88 2.61 -1.30 7.86
N TYR A 89 2.15 -0.44 6.94
CA TYR A 89 2.05 -0.78 5.52
C TYR A 89 3.30 -0.33 4.73
N GLY A 90 3.58 -1.03 3.63
CA GLY A 90 4.62 -0.67 2.65
C GLY A 90 5.98 -1.31 2.88
N HIS A 91 6.15 -2.12 3.92
CA HIS A 91 7.39 -2.86 4.17
C HIS A 91 7.12 -4.22 4.82
N GLY A 92 8.09 -5.14 4.71
CA GLY A 92 8.03 -6.45 5.33
C GLY A 92 8.80 -6.50 6.66
N LYS A 93 8.68 -7.62 7.39
CA LYS A 93 9.35 -7.81 8.68
C LYS A 93 10.87 -7.64 8.62
N SER A 94 11.52 -8.12 7.57
CA SER A 94 12.98 -8.06 7.40
C SER A 94 13.54 -6.64 7.23
N SER A 95 12.73 -5.70 6.78
CA SER A 95 13.11 -4.28 6.62
C SER A 95 12.46 -3.37 7.68
N CYS A 96 11.82 -3.96 8.69
CA CYS A 96 11.18 -3.22 9.77
C CYS A 96 12.23 -2.55 10.67
N LYS A 97 12.01 -1.26 10.94
CA LYS A 97 12.81 -0.46 11.89
C LYS A 97 11.99 0.01 13.08
N GLU A 98 10.69 -0.25 13.06
CA GLU A 98 9.73 0.14 14.07
C GLU A 98 9.63 -0.94 15.15
N ALA A 99 9.26 -0.53 16.37
CA ALA A 99 8.97 -1.42 17.49
C ALA A 99 7.81 -2.38 17.16
N ALA A 100 7.86 -3.60 17.70
CA ALA A 100 6.83 -4.58 17.43
C ALA A 100 5.54 -4.22 18.19
N ARG A 101 4.40 -4.58 17.58
CA ARG A 101 3.08 -4.36 18.14
C ARG A 101 2.34 -5.67 18.22
N CYS A 102 1.50 -5.82 19.23
CA CYS A 102 0.53 -6.90 19.27
C CYS A 102 -0.52 -6.70 18.18
N GLY A 103 -0.76 -7.71 17.34
CA GLY A 103 -1.76 -7.68 16.27
C GLY A 103 -3.21 -7.56 16.75
N ASN A 104 -3.48 -7.93 18.01
CA ASN A 104 -4.80 -7.81 18.61
C ASN A 104 -5.05 -6.42 19.20
N CYS A 105 -4.26 -5.98 20.18
CA CYS A 105 -4.50 -4.73 20.92
C CYS A 105 -3.58 -3.55 20.52
N SER A 106 -2.69 -3.73 19.54
CA SER A 106 -1.71 -2.73 19.07
C SER A 106 -0.70 -2.21 20.11
N ALA A 107 -0.66 -2.80 21.31
CA ALA A 107 0.30 -2.45 22.36
C ALA A 107 1.73 -2.79 21.91
N LEU A 108 2.70 -1.94 22.28
CA LEU A 108 4.10 -2.11 21.97
C LEU A 108 4.74 -3.15 22.90
N ASP A 109 5.49 -4.10 22.33
CA ASP A 109 6.46 -5.02 22.97
C ASP A 109 6.10 -5.59 24.37
N SER A 110 4.81 -5.71 24.70
CA SER A 110 4.37 -6.02 26.07
C SER A 110 4.03 -7.48 26.30
N HIS A 111 3.71 -8.23 25.23
CA HIS A 111 3.29 -9.63 25.30
C HIS A 111 3.33 -10.32 23.93
N SER A 112 3.25 -11.64 23.92
CA SER A 112 3.04 -12.43 22.70
C SER A 112 1.56 -12.36 22.28
N GLU A 113 1.31 -12.32 20.97
CA GLU A 113 -0.05 -12.23 20.42
C GLU A 113 -0.97 -13.36 20.87
N GLU A 114 -0.42 -14.57 20.99
CA GLU A 114 -1.14 -15.78 21.38
C GLU A 114 -1.76 -15.69 22.79
N HIS A 115 -1.19 -14.85 23.66
CA HIS A 115 -1.61 -14.69 25.05
C HIS A 115 -2.22 -13.30 25.31
N CYS A 116 -2.64 -12.60 24.25
CA CYS A 116 -3.30 -11.31 24.38
C CYS A 116 -4.75 -11.47 24.87
N ILE A 117 -5.02 -11.01 26.09
CA ILE A 117 -6.38 -10.97 26.67
C ILE A 117 -7.06 -9.59 26.55
N ALA A 118 -6.33 -8.59 26.04
CA ALA A 118 -6.88 -7.25 25.87
C ALA A 118 -7.93 -7.22 24.73
N ALA A 119 -8.84 -6.25 24.80
CA ALA A 119 -9.79 -6.01 23.72
C ALA A 119 -9.05 -5.67 22.41
N ALA A 120 -9.62 -6.13 21.29
CA ALA A 120 -9.07 -5.84 19.98
C ALA A 120 -9.09 -4.33 19.71
N TYR A 121 -7.99 -3.79 19.22
CA TYR A 121 -7.83 -2.38 18.93
C TYR A 121 -6.87 -2.18 17.77
N CYS A 122 -7.28 -1.37 16.79
CA CYS A 122 -6.50 -1.05 15.61
C CYS A 122 -5.89 0.35 15.72
N PHE A 123 -4.57 0.46 15.82
CA PHE A 123 -3.91 1.78 15.90
C PHE A 123 -4.05 2.63 14.63
N HIS A 124 -4.38 2.03 13.48
CA HIS A 124 -4.52 2.76 12.20
C HIS A 124 -5.81 3.59 12.13
N CYS A 125 -6.94 3.02 12.57
CA CYS A 125 -8.26 3.66 12.48
C CYS A 125 -8.89 3.94 13.84
N ARG A 126 -8.27 3.46 14.93
CA ARG A 126 -8.69 3.63 16.33
C ARG A 126 -10.02 2.96 16.66
N ASP A 127 -10.33 1.87 15.97
CA ASP A 127 -11.58 1.12 16.12
C ASP A 127 -11.36 -0.27 16.74
N ALA A 128 -12.45 -0.88 17.20
CA ALA A 128 -12.50 -2.13 17.96
C ALA A 128 -12.40 -3.38 17.06
N HIS A 129 -11.24 -3.55 16.43
CA HIS A 129 -10.91 -4.75 15.67
C HIS A 129 -9.39 -4.98 15.62
N GLN A 130 -8.96 -6.18 15.24
CA GLN A 130 -7.54 -6.50 15.06
C GLN A 130 -6.90 -5.65 13.95
N VAL A 131 -5.62 -5.34 14.07
CA VAL A 131 -4.92 -4.45 13.13
C VAL A 131 -4.78 -5.05 11.71
N CYS A 132 -4.88 -6.36 11.58
CA CYS A 132 -4.85 -7.09 10.32
C CYS A 132 -6.23 -7.23 9.65
N SER A 133 -7.29 -6.66 10.27
CA SER A 133 -8.66 -6.74 9.73
C SER A 133 -8.75 -6.14 8.33
N ARG A 134 -9.37 -6.89 7.41
CA ARG A 134 -9.65 -6.42 6.03
C ARG A 134 -10.82 -5.45 5.93
N GLN A 135 -11.57 -5.27 7.02
CA GLN A 135 -12.64 -4.28 7.12
C GLN A 135 -12.11 -2.92 7.60
N CYS A 136 -10.82 -2.84 7.95
CA CYS A 136 -10.22 -1.59 8.39
C CYS A 136 -10.26 -0.53 7.27
N PRO A 137 -10.73 0.71 7.53
CA PRO A 137 -10.69 1.79 6.54
C PRO A 137 -9.28 2.06 6.01
N ARG A 138 -8.25 1.90 6.86
CA ARG A 138 -6.85 2.06 6.44
C ARG A 138 -6.42 0.97 5.44
N TYR A 139 -6.89 -0.25 5.61
CA TYR A 139 -6.62 -1.34 4.67
C TYR A 139 -7.21 -1.03 3.30
N HIS A 140 -8.46 -0.57 3.26
CA HIS A 140 -9.12 -0.16 2.02
C HIS A 140 -8.37 0.98 1.32
N LEU A 141 -7.95 2.01 2.06
CA LEU A 141 -7.14 3.11 1.50
C LEU A 141 -5.83 2.62 0.87
N GLU A 142 -5.09 1.72 1.52
CA GLU A 142 -3.87 1.15 0.93
C GLU A 142 -4.17 0.26 -0.29
N GLN A 143 -5.33 -0.40 -0.33
CA GLN A 143 -5.79 -1.14 -1.51
C GLN A 143 -6.11 -0.19 -2.67
N ASP A 144 -6.75 0.95 -2.41
CA ASP A 144 -7.06 1.96 -3.42
C ASP A 144 -5.80 2.63 -3.97
N ILE A 145 -4.80 2.88 -3.11
CA ILE A 145 -3.47 3.35 -3.52
C ILE A 145 -2.84 2.38 -4.52
N LEU A 146 -2.87 1.07 -4.22
CA LEU A 146 -2.34 0.05 -5.12
C LEU A 146 -3.13 -0.02 -6.41
N GLN A 147 -4.46 0.05 -6.34
CA GLN A 147 -5.33 0.04 -7.51
C GLN A 147 -5.04 1.22 -8.43
N LEU A 148 -4.92 2.43 -7.88
CA LEU A 148 -4.65 3.66 -8.63
C LEU A 148 -3.26 3.60 -9.28
N ALA A 149 -2.24 3.20 -8.52
CA ALA A 149 -0.88 3.06 -9.05
C ALA A 149 -0.81 2.07 -10.22
N ASN A 150 -1.51 0.93 -10.12
CA ASN A 150 -1.56 -0.08 -11.18
C ASN A 150 -2.41 0.33 -12.38
N THR A 151 -3.43 1.17 -12.17
CA THR A 151 -4.34 1.58 -13.25
C THR A 151 -3.77 2.75 -14.06
N HIS A 152 -3.11 3.70 -13.39
CA HIS A 152 -2.53 4.90 -14.00
C HIS A 152 -1.03 4.79 -14.30
N PHE A 153 -0.40 3.66 -13.97
CA PHE A 153 1.04 3.43 -14.15
C PHE A 153 1.92 4.49 -13.47
N ILE A 154 1.48 4.94 -12.29
CA ILE A 154 2.21 5.92 -11.47
C ILE A 154 2.88 5.24 -10.27
N SER A 155 3.86 5.90 -9.67
CA SER A 155 4.50 5.39 -8.45
C SER A 155 3.52 5.36 -7.27
N LEU A 156 3.75 4.46 -6.31
CA LEU A 156 2.95 4.38 -5.07
C LEU A 156 2.93 5.72 -4.31
N GLY A 157 4.03 6.46 -4.31
CA GLY A 157 4.11 7.78 -3.69
C GLY A 157 3.23 8.82 -4.40
N SER A 158 3.14 8.78 -5.72
CA SER A 158 2.23 9.64 -6.48
C SER A 158 0.76 9.26 -6.24
N ALA A 159 0.41 7.98 -6.29
CA ALA A 159 -0.95 7.50 -6.00
C ALA A 159 -1.40 7.87 -4.57
N ARG A 160 -0.51 7.73 -3.58
CA ARG A 160 -0.76 8.20 -2.20
C ARG A 160 -1.09 9.68 -2.16
N ARG A 161 -0.26 10.51 -2.78
CA ARG A 161 -0.47 11.97 -2.78
C ARG A 161 -1.78 12.35 -3.44
N GLU A 162 -2.22 11.63 -4.46
CA GLU A 162 -3.48 11.88 -5.15
C GLU A 162 -4.67 11.61 -4.23
N LEU A 163 -4.77 10.41 -3.65
CA LEU A 163 -5.88 10.04 -2.77
C LEU A 163 -5.91 10.82 -1.44
N LEU A 164 -4.76 11.28 -0.94
CA LEU A 164 -4.67 12.05 0.30
C LEU A 164 -4.98 13.55 0.11
N LYS A 165 -4.86 14.09 -1.11
CA LYS A 165 -5.21 15.48 -1.41
C LYS A 165 -6.71 15.73 -1.35
N ASP A 166 -7.52 14.74 -1.69
CA ASP A 166 -8.98 14.87 -1.72
C ASP A 166 -9.62 14.80 -0.33
N GLY A 167 -8.90 14.28 0.68
CA GLY A 167 -9.40 14.13 2.06
C GLY A 167 -8.97 15.23 3.04
N THR A 168 -8.00 16.05 2.69
CA THR A 168 -7.53 17.17 3.53
C THR A 168 -7.07 18.30 2.62
N GLY A 169 -7.74 19.45 2.70
CA GLY A 169 -7.34 20.67 2.02
C GLY A 169 -5.84 20.86 2.18
N ALA A 170 -5.13 20.70 1.05
CA ALA A 170 -3.68 20.68 1.01
C ALA A 170 -3.14 21.93 1.71
N THR A 171 -2.51 21.74 2.87
CA THR A 171 -1.72 22.83 3.47
C THR A 171 -0.46 22.94 2.61
N SER A 172 -0.53 23.78 1.60
CA SER A 172 0.60 24.07 0.72
C SER A 172 1.73 24.72 1.55
N TYR A 173 2.96 24.66 1.04
CA TYR A 173 4.10 25.36 1.64
C TYR A 173 3.80 26.86 1.83
N ALA A 174 3.10 27.48 0.88
CA ALA A 174 2.63 28.87 0.98
C ALA A 174 1.66 29.07 2.16
N SER A 175 0.82 28.07 2.44
CA SER A 175 -0.14 28.08 3.55
C SER A 175 0.53 27.99 4.92
N LEU A 176 1.79 27.54 5.03
CA LEU A 176 2.58 27.52 6.27
C LEU A 176 3.37 28.83 6.43
N ALA A 177 3.96 29.32 5.35
CA ALA A 177 4.68 30.61 5.32
C ALA A 177 3.75 31.81 5.60
N ALA A 178 2.48 31.74 5.21
CA ALA A 178 1.49 32.76 5.54
C ALA A 178 1.15 32.82 7.04
N ARG A 179 1.25 31.70 7.77
CA ARG A 179 0.93 31.64 9.22
C ARG A 179 2.05 32.20 10.07
N SER A 180 3.31 31.92 9.69
CA SER A 180 4.49 32.50 10.36
C SER A 180 4.58 34.02 10.22
N SER A 181 3.88 34.60 9.25
CA SER A 181 3.85 36.05 9.01
C SER A 181 2.77 36.77 9.83
N ALA A 182 1.84 36.04 10.45
CA ALA A 182 0.72 36.59 11.22
C ALA A 182 0.96 36.61 12.74
N GLU A 183 1.95 35.87 13.26
CA GLU A 183 2.24 35.78 14.70
C GLU A 183 3.20 36.86 15.23
N SER A 184 3.54 37.88 14.43
CA SER A 184 4.40 38.99 14.87
C SER A 184 3.66 40.33 15.02
N VAL A 185 2.59 40.38 15.81
CA VAL A 185 2.12 41.64 16.43
C VAL A 185 1.69 41.31 17.88
N GLY A 186 2.47 41.81 18.85
CA GLY A 186 2.39 41.45 20.27
C GLY A 186 1.19 42.01 21.05
N PRO A 187 1.25 41.97 22.39
CA PRO A 187 1.64 43.21 23.08
C PRO A 187 2.77 43.02 24.11
N LYS A 188 3.71 43.96 24.08
CA LYS A 188 4.74 44.15 25.11
C LYS A 188 4.10 44.79 26.35
N THR A 189 4.13 44.08 27.47
CA THR A 189 3.82 44.67 28.78
C THR A 189 5.11 45.21 29.39
N THR A 190 5.20 46.53 29.48
CA THR A 190 6.28 47.26 30.15
C THR A 190 6.02 47.26 31.66
N THR A 191 6.95 46.72 32.45
CA THR A 191 7.01 46.92 33.91
C THR A 191 7.80 48.20 34.22
N PRO A 192 7.40 49.00 35.21
CA PRO A 192 8.31 49.96 35.84
C PRO A 192 8.86 49.38 37.15
N ALA A 193 10.19 49.38 37.25
CA ALA A 193 10.91 49.21 38.49
C ALA A 193 10.90 50.53 39.27
N THR A 194 10.76 50.44 40.60
CA THR A 194 11.12 51.56 41.50
C THR A 194 11.87 50.99 42.70
N CYS A 195 13.14 51.37 42.83
CA CYS A 195 13.95 51.23 44.03
C CYS A 195 13.69 52.41 44.97
N SER A 196 13.69 52.20 46.29
CA SER A 196 14.55 52.95 47.23
C SER A 196 14.38 52.54 48.70
N PHE A 197 15.54 52.29 49.33
CA PHE A 197 16.04 52.64 50.67
C PHE A 197 15.27 52.33 51.95
N GLY A 198 16.02 51.86 52.95
CA GLY A 198 15.52 51.42 54.26
C GLY A 198 15.68 52.40 55.40
N GLN A 199 15.28 51.91 56.58
CA GLN A 199 15.87 52.06 57.90
C GLN A 199 15.50 50.80 58.69
#